data_AF-A0A1I3GV76-F1
#
_entry.id   AF-A0A1I3GV76-F1
#
_cell.length_a   1.000
_cell.length_b   1.000
_cell.length_c   1.000
_cell.angle_alpha   90.00
_cell.angle_beta   90.00
_cell.angle_gamma   90.00
#
_symmetry.space_group_name_H-M   'P 1'
#
loop_
_entity.id
_entity.type
_entity.pdbx_description
1 polymer ?
#
loop_
_entity_poly.entity_id
_entity_poly.type
_entity_poly.pdbx_seq_one_letter_code
_entity_poly.pdbx_strand_id
1 'polypeptide(L)'
;MTLRLHSPAPFSLWRFTSADIELAGVRLPARSPVLIDIQGINTDPGRSIGPDLTFGAGPHYCTGAQLAQLELSAVVEVLRADFPDARLAVPFAELRQTDLGGIQGSRLTTLSVKLRG
;
A
#
# COMPACT_ATOMS: atom_id res chain seq x y z
N MET A 1 -5.34 5.23 8.18
CA MET A 1 -6.50 4.89 7.32
C MET A 1 -6.16 4.98 5.83
N THR A 2 -5.56 6.08 5.35
CA THR A 2 -5.17 6.23 3.92
C THR A 2 -4.27 5.10 3.40
N LEU A 3 -3.21 4.75 4.14
CA LEU A 3 -2.27 3.68 3.76
C LEU A 3 -2.93 2.30 3.63
N ARG A 4 -3.90 2.00 4.49
CA ARG A 4 -4.67 0.75 4.44
C ARG A 4 -5.51 0.64 3.17
N LEU A 5 -6.14 1.73 2.75
CA LEU A 5 -7.02 1.76 1.57
C LEU A 5 -6.25 1.89 0.25
N HIS A 6 -5.05 2.47 0.31
CA HIS A 6 -4.20 2.77 -0.84
C HIS A 6 -2.78 2.28 -0.58
N SER A 7 -2.62 0.96 -0.37
CA SER A 7 -1.34 0.36 -0.06
C SER A 7 -0.34 0.56 -1.22
N PRO A 8 0.79 1.26 -1.00
CA PRO A 8 1.78 1.49 -2.07
C PRO A 8 2.47 0.20 -2.56
N ALA A 9 2.43 -0.85 -1.73
CA ALA A 9 2.80 -2.21 -2.06
C ALA A 9 1.55 -3.10 -1.90
N PRO A 10 0.73 -3.27 -2.95
CA PRO A 10 -0.52 -4.01 -2.87
C PRO A 10 -0.31 -5.52 -2.73
N PHE A 11 0.90 -6.02 -3.04
CA PHE A 11 1.29 -7.41 -2.86
C PHE A 11 2.51 -7.54 -1.95
N SER A 12 2.63 -8.69 -1.28
CA SER A 12 3.90 -9.06 -0.64
C SER A 12 5.00 -9.31 -1.66
N LEU A 13 6.24 -9.45 -1.19
CA LEU A 13 7.27 -10.17 -1.94
C LEU A 13 6.84 -11.64 -2.15
N TRP A 14 7.30 -12.26 -3.23
CA TRP A 14 7.11 -13.69 -3.45
C TRP A 14 7.63 -14.50 -2.26
N ARG A 15 6.85 -15.50 -1.87
CA ARG A 15 7.21 -16.53 -0.91
C ARG A 15 7.17 -17.88 -1.61
N PHE A 16 7.94 -18.82 -1.10
CA PHE A 16 7.96 -20.19 -1.60
C PHE A 16 7.82 -21.12 -0.41
N THR A 17 6.94 -22.09 -0.51
CA THR A 17 6.79 -23.11 0.53
C THR A 17 8.10 -23.90 0.65
N SER A 18 8.58 -24.11 1.88
CA SER A 18 9.81 -24.90 2.13
C SER A 18 9.55 -26.40 2.12
N ALA A 19 8.29 -26.81 2.30
CA ALA A 19 7.82 -28.17 2.32
C ALA A 19 6.37 -28.21 1.80
N ASP A 20 5.82 -29.42 1.67
CA ASP A 20 4.39 -29.60 1.51
C ASP A 20 3.65 -29.02 2.72
N ILE A 21 2.68 -28.13 2.46
CA ILE A 21 1.84 -27.53 3.49
C ILE A 21 0.37 -27.55 3.08
N GLU A 22 -0.52 -27.41 4.05
CA GLU A 22 -1.93 -27.12 3.82
C GLU A 22 -2.22 -25.71 4.33
N LEU A 23 -2.80 -24.85 3.49
CA LEU A 23 -3.15 -23.47 3.81
C LEU A 23 -4.60 -23.21 3.40
N ALA A 24 -5.45 -22.91 4.38
CA ALA A 24 -6.88 -22.66 4.16
C ALA A 24 -7.59 -23.77 3.34
N GLY A 25 -7.25 -25.04 3.62
CA GLY A 25 -7.79 -26.20 2.90
C GLY A 25 -7.16 -26.45 1.53
N VAL A 26 -6.17 -25.66 1.12
CA VAL A 26 -5.42 -25.84 -0.13
C VAL A 26 -4.09 -26.51 0.16
N ARG A 27 -3.85 -27.67 -0.45
CA ARG A 27 -2.53 -28.32 -0.40
C ARG A 27 -1.56 -27.66 -1.36
N LEU A 28 -0.44 -27.19 -0.84
CA LEU A 28 0.65 -26.56 -1.59
C LEU A 28 1.90 -27.44 -1.49
N PRO A 29 2.39 -28.04 -2.60
CA PRO A 29 3.65 -28.77 -2.62
C PRO A 29 4.84 -27.88 -2.21
N ALA A 30 5.97 -28.49 -1.84
CA ALA A 30 7.23 -27.77 -1.67
C ALA A 30 7.57 -26.91 -2.90
N ARG A 31 8.17 -25.73 -2.67
CA ARG A 31 8.55 -24.71 -3.67
C ARG A 31 7.39 -24.07 -4.43
N SER A 32 6.16 -24.21 -3.96
CA SER A 32 5.01 -23.51 -4.55
C SER A 32 5.16 -21.99 -4.36
N PRO A 33 5.01 -21.18 -5.43
CA PRO A 33 5.05 -19.74 -5.32
C PRO A 33 3.76 -19.23 -4.64
N VAL A 34 3.92 -18.32 -3.69
CA VAL A 34 2.83 -17.68 -2.95
C VAL A 34 3.03 -16.18 -3.00
N LEU A 35 1.98 -15.47 -3.42
CA LEU A 35 1.89 -14.02 -3.41
C LEU A 35 0.69 -13.62 -2.56
N ILE A 36 0.88 -12.71 -1.60
CA ILE A 36 -0.18 -12.27 -0.70
C ILE A 36 -0.72 -10.94 -1.21
N ASP A 37 -2.03 -10.88 -1.47
CA ASP A 37 -2.75 -9.66 -1.83
C ASP A 37 -3.04 -8.82 -0.57
N ILE A 38 -2.13 -7.91 -0.25
CA ILE A 38 -2.23 -7.01 0.90
C ILE A 38 -3.40 -6.06 0.72
N GLN A 39 -3.59 -5.50 -0.47
CA GLN A 39 -4.65 -4.53 -0.74
C GLN A 39 -6.03 -5.18 -0.62
N GLY A 40 -6.22 -6.36 -1.20
CA GLY A 40 -7.46 -7.13 -1.07
C GLY A 40 -7.76 -7.44 0.39
N ILE A 41 -6.78 -7.92 1.15
CA ILE A 41 -6.95 -8.24 2.58
C ILE A 41 -7.29 -6.99 3.42
N ASN A 42 -6.69 -5.84 3.11
CA ASN A 42 -6.89 -4.60 3.85
C ASN A 42 -8.25 -3.94 3.58
N THR A 43 -8.82 -4.17 2.39
CA THR A 43 -10.06 -3.56 1.91
C THR A 43 -11.26 -4.51 1.91
N ASP A 44 -11.08 -5.79 2.27
CA ASP A 44 -12.14 -6.79 2.36
C ASP A 44 -13.25 -6.36 3.35
N PRO A 45 -14.49 -6.13 2.87
CA PRO A 45 -15.61 -5.72 3.70
C PRO A 45 -16.16 -6.85 4.59
N GLY A 46 -15.91 -8.12 4.23
CA GLY A 46 -16.38 -9.30 4.96
C GLY A 46 -15.47 -9.70 6.13
N ARG A 47 -14.28 -9.08 6.22
CA ARG A 47 -13.31 -9.36 7.27
C ARG A 47 -13.56 -8.47 8.48
N SER A 48 -13.54 -9.05 9.70
CA SER A 48 -13.41 -8.24 10.91
C SER A 48 -12.15 -7.37 10.82
N ILE A 49 -12.15 -6.17 11.41
CA ILE A 49 -10.98 -5.28 11.34
C ILE A 49 -9.76 -5.99 11.96
N GLY A 50 -8.96 -6.63 11.11
CA GLY A 50 -7.69 -7.24 11.45
C GLY A 50 -6.54 -6.22 11.43
N PRO A 51 -5.30 -6.67 11.74
CA PRO A 51 -4.13 -5.81 11.67
C PRO A 51 -3.94 -5.27 10.25
N ASP A 52 -3.56 -4.00 10.14
CA ASP A 52 -3.19 -3.35 8.88
C ASP A 52 -1.91 -3.97 8.35
N LEU A 53 -1.97 -4.56 7.15
CA LEU A 53 -0.84 -5.24 6.52
C LEU A 53 -0.06 -4.35 5.55
N THR A 54 -0.30 -3.04 5.52
CA THR A 54 0.38 -2.11 4.58
C THR A 54 1.90 -2.19 4.68
N PHE A 55 2.45 -2.47 5.86
CA PHE A 55 3.88 -2.64 6.10
C PHE A 55 4.33 -4.12 6.20
N GLY A 56 3.46 -5.04 5.80
CA GLY A 56 3.67 -6.49 5.93
C GLY A 56 3.55 -6.98 7.37
N ALA A 57 4.07 -8.17 7.62
CA ALA A 57 4.09 -8.82 8.93
C ALA A 57 5.26 -9.82 9.03
N GLY A 58 5.58 -10.21 10.26
CA GLY A 58 6.60 -11.24 10.55
C GLY A 58 8.04 -10.77 10.31
N PRO A 59 8.98 -11.69 10.03
CA PRO A 59 10.41 -11.38 9.92
C PRO A 59 10.79 -10.37 8.82
N HIS A 60 9.89 -10.13 7.86
CA HIS A 60 10.07 -9.17 6.78
C HIS A 60 9.16 -7.94 6.91
N TYR A 61 8.71 -7.64 8.13
CA TYR A 61 8.01 -6.40 8.42
C TYR A 61 8.88 -5.19 8.02
N CYS A 62 8.25 -4.17 7.42
CA CYS A 62 8.96 -3.02 6.88
C CYS A 62 9.80 -2.32 7.96
N THR A 63 11.12 -2.35 7.79
CA THR A 63 12.07 -1.66 8.67
C THR A 63 11.89 -0.14 8.66
N GLY A 64 11.34 0.41 7.57
CA GLY A 64 11.04 1.84 7.43
C GLY A 64 9.65 2.26 7.91
N ALA A 65 8.84 1.37 8.52
CA ALA A 65 7.43 1.67 8.82
C ALA A 65 7.26 2.91 9.71
N GLN A 66 8.07 3.06 10.76
CA GLN A 66 8.00 4.21 11.66
C GLN A 66 8.44 5.50 10.97
N LEU A 67 9.51 5.44 10.17
CA LEU A 67 9.99 6.58 9.40
C LEU A 67 8.93 7.05 8.40
N ALA A 68 8.36 6.13 7.61
CA ALA A 68 7.33 6.45 6.63
C ALA A 68 6.08 7.08 7.28
N GLN A 69 5.68 6.62 8.47
CA GLN A 69 4.57 7.21 9.21
C GLN A 69 4.90 8.62 9.72
N LEU A 70 6.13 8.84 10.21
CA LEU A 70 6.59 10.16 10.64
C LEU A 70 6.63 11.14 9.46
N GLU A 71 7.23 10.73 8.34
CA GLU A 71 7.30 11.52 7.12
C GLU A 71 5.91 11.88 6.60
N LEU A 72 4.99 10.91 6.56
CA LEU A 72 3.60 11.15 6.14
C LEU A 72 2.90 12.16 7.07
N SER A 73 3.12 12.05 8.38
CA SER A 73 2.53 12.97 9.36
C SER A 73 3.07 14.38 9.15
N ALA A 74 4.40 14.53 9.01
CA ALA A 74 5.04 15.82 8.76
C ALA A 74 4.57 16.47 7.44
N VAL A 75 4.47 15.69 6.35
CA VAL A 75 3.97 16.21 5.06
C VAL A 75 2.52 16.68 5.17
N VAL A 76 1.65 15.93 5.86
CA VAL A 76 0.25 16.31 6.05
C VAL A 76 0.13 17.57 6.91
N GLU A 77 0.98 17.70 7.93
CA GLU A 77 1.04 18.90 8.78
C GLU A 77 1.43 20.13 7.98
N VAL A 78 2.56 20.08 7.24
CA VAL A 78 3.03 21.16 6.37
C VAL A 78 1.99 21.54 5.33
N LEU A 79 1.38 20.55 4.64
CA LEU A 79 0.37 20.83 3.63
C LEU A 79 -0.85 21.57 4.19
N ARG A 80 -1.27 21.25 5.41
CA ARG A 80 -2.42 21.91 6.05
C ARG A 80 -2.07 23.30 6.59
N ALA A 81 -0.87 23.47 7.13
CA ALA A 81 -0.44 24.72 7.74
C ALA A 81 -0.04 25.76 6.68
N ASP A 82 0.77 25.37 5.71
CA ASP A 82 1.41 26.30 4.77
C ASP A 82 0.63 26.42 3.45
N PHE A 83 -0.22 25.45 3.13
CA PHE A 83 -0.99 25.41 1.88
C PHE A 83 -2.47 25.01 2.09
N PRO A 84 -3.23 25.69 2.98
CA PRO A 84 -4.61 25.33 3.29
C PRO A 84 -5.55 25.32 2.07
N ASP A 85 -5.26 26.11 1.04
CA ASP A 85 -6.03 26.19 -0.21
C ASP A 85 -5.51 25.27 -1.33
N ALA A 86 -4.64 24.31 -0.99
CA ALA A 86 -4.08 23.36 -1.94
C ALA A 86 -5.19 22.57 -2.67
N ARG A 87 -5.11 22.57 -4.00
CA ARG A 87 -6.11 21.91 -4.87
C ARG A 87 -5.50 21.42 -6.16
N LEU A 88 -6.17 20.46 -6.81
CA LEU A 88 -5.76 20.01 -8.14
C LEU A 88 -5.81 21.18 -9.14
N ALA A 89 -4.78 21.27 -9.98
CA ALA A 89 -4.71 22.24 -11.07
C ALA A 89 -5.47 21.77 -12.32
N VAL A 90 -5.83 20.50 -12.36
CA VAL A 90 -6.57 19.82 -13.44
C VAL A 90 -7.74 19.01 -12.84
N PRO A 91 -8.78 18.69 -13.63
CA PRO A 91 -9.81 17.74 -13.21
C PRO A 91 -9.21 16.40 -12.74
N PHE A 92 -9.82 15.77 -11.72
CA PHE A 92 -9.35 14.49 -11.18
C PHE A 92 -9.24 13.39 -12.25
N ALA A 93 -10.17 13.37 -13.20
CA ALA A 93 -10.19 12.39 -14.29
C ALA A 93 -8.99 12.52 -15.26
N GLU A 94 -8.26 13.63 -15.25
CA GLU A 94 -7.07 13.83 -16.08
C GLU A 94 -5.78 13.32 -15.40
N LEU A 95 -5.86 12.95 -14.11
CA LEU A 95 -4.73 12.36 -13.40
C LEU A 95 -4.38 11.01 -14.03
N ARG A 96 -3.10 10.83 -14.34
CA ARG A 96 -2.59 9.58 -14.90
C ARG A 96 -1.85 8.80 -13.83
N GLN A 97 -2.23 7.55 -13.67
CA GLN A 97 -1.50 6.59 -12.86
C GLN A 97 -0.64 5.71 -13.76
N THR A 98 0.49 5.29 -13.21
CA THR A 98 1.32 4.25 -13.79
C THR A 98 1.42 3.12 -12.79
N ASP A 99 1.18 1.92 -13.31
CA ASP A 99 1.48 0.68 -12.61
C ASP A 99 2.85 0.21 -13.08
N LEU A 100 3.79 0.11 -12.14
CA LEU A 100 5.14 -0.37 -12.44
C LEU A 100 5.16 -1.90 -12.67
N GLY A 101 4.01 -2.56 -12.52
CA GLY A 101 3.86 -4.01 -12.63
C GLY A 101 4.46 -4.75 -11.43
N GLY A 102 4.13 -6.02 -11.31
CA GLY A 102 4.65 -6.88 -10.23
C GLY A 102 4.11 -6.51 -8.85
N ILE A 103 5.00 -6.41 -7.87
CA ILE A 103 4.67 -6.17 -6.45
C ILE A 103 4.45 -4.69 -6.10
N GLN A 104 4.75 -3.78 -7.03
CA GLN A 104 4.66 -2.34 -6.79
C GLN A 104 3.27 -1.83 -7.11
N GLY A 105 2.76 -0.93 -6.28
CA GLY A 105 1.45 -0.31 -6.47
C GLY A 105 1.47 0.78 -7.53
N SER A 106 0.27 1.27 -7.82
CA SER A 106 0.05 2.42 -8.69
C SER A 106 0.65 3.68 -8.10
N ARG A 107 1.25 4.54 -8.92
CA ARG A 107 1.58 5.91 -8.54
C ARG A 107 1.10 6.89 -9.58
N LEU A 108 0.87 8.15 -9.20
CA LEU A 108 0.64 9.21 -10.18
C LEU A 108 1.93 9.46 -10.97
N THR A 109 1.82 9.62 -12.29
CA THR A 109 2.95 10.07 -13.12
C THR A 109 3.35 11.50 -12.79
N THR A 110 2.34 12.31 -12.47
CA THR A 110 2.43 13.73 -12.11
C THR A 110 1.22 14.08 -11.25
N LEU A 111 1.41 14.94 -10.24
CA LEU A 111 0.33 15.50 -9.44
C LEU A 111 0.30 17.02 -9.64
N SER A 112 -0.48 17.48 -10.62
CA SER A 112 -0.60 18.91 -10.92
C SER A 112 -1.47 19.59 -9.87
N VAL A 113 -0.86 20.43 -9.04
CA VAL A 113 -1.52 21.13 -7.92
C VAL A 113 -1.25 22.63 -7.94
N LYS A 114 -2.21 23.40 -7.45
CA LYS A 114 -2.03 24.81 -7.08
C LYS A 114 -1.79 24.84 -5.58
N LEU A 115 -0.56 25.10 -5.17
CA LEU A 115 -0.19 25.32 -3.77
C LEU A 115 -0.27 26.83 -3.52
N ARG A 116 -1.22 27.25 -2.70
CA ARG A 116 -1.34 28.64 -2.22
C ARG A 116 -1.48 28.57 -0.70
N GLY A 117 -0.67 29.39 -0.03
CA GLY A 117 -0.78 29.67 1.40
C GLY A 117 -1.66 30.87 1.66
#